data_AF-A0A1C3NLV1-F1
#
_entry.id   AF-A0A1C3NLV1-F1
#
_cell.length_a   1.000
_cell.length_b   1.000
_cell.length_c   1.000
_cell.angle_alpha   90.00
_cell.angle_beta   90.00
_cell.angle_gamma   90.00
#
_symmetry.space_group_name_H-M   'P 1'
#
loop_
_entity.id
_entity.type
_entity.pdbx_description
1 polymer ?
#
loop_
_entity_poly.entity_id
_entity_poly.type
_entity_poly.pdbx_seq_one_letter_code
_entity_poly.pdbx_strand_id
1 'polypeptide(L)'
;MSASSTSALYEILIKITGHRSGVDFYTGWKQIFPSVDNNDVLRQIGLIYQLTDSAKQEIESIASKVSARSTNHWRTQILAALTNPGTHWEGFRKSFDDHTLSYLELQATLIEGKLSDSSISIEVLTEALDNLREAIRLLVDSDIPHEQKIQLVRQLRELVAAIEDYEFVGNPGVFSKFKATTFDLAAVKTMDKNFPEIDELEKGLSILANAIAISSSLKGLAKPALKLLGIES
;
A
#
# COMPACT_ATOMS: atom_id res chain seq x y z
N MET A 1 4.21 7.54 8.54
CA MET A 1 3.70 6.98 7.27
C MET A 1 2.20 7.08 7.34
N SER A 2 1.57 7.71 6.36
CA SER A 2 0.16 8.12 6.50
C SER A 2 -0.84 6.97 6.33
N ALA A 3 -1.96 7.07 7.04
CA ALA A 3 -3.09 6.15 6.99
C ALA A 3 -3.96 6.30 5.72
N SER A 4 -3.82 7.42 4.98
CA SER A 4 -4.63 7.75 3.81
C SER A 4 -3.81 7.77 2.51
N SER A 5 -4.47 7.46 1.39
CA SER A 5 -3.79 7.51 0.07
C SER A 5 -3.42 8.95 -0.30
N THR A 6 -4.29 9.90 0.03
CA THR A 6 -4.12 11.34 -0.24
C THR A 6 -2.93 11.92 0.50
N SER A 7 -2.82 11.60 1.78
CA SER A 7 -1.72 12.06 2.62
C SER A 7 -0.40 11.39 2.28
N ALA A 8 -0.40 10.08 1.99
CA ALA A 8 0.81 9.39 1.52
C ALA A 8 1.33 10.02 0.22
N LEU A 9 0.43 10.34 -0.71
CA LEU A 9 0.81 11.04 -1.94
C LEU A 9 1.40 12.42 -1.65
N TYR A 10 0.79 13.18 -0.73
CA TYR A 10 1.30 14.49 -0.31
C TYR A 10 2.71 14.39 0.30
N GLU A 11 2.92 13.48 1.24
CA GLU A 11 4.22 13.24 1.87
C GLU A 11 5.31 12.92 0.83
N ILE A 12 4.99 12.06 -0.15
CA ILE A 12 5.89 11.72 -1.27
C ILE A 12 6.24 12.95 -2.11
N LEU A 13 5.25 13.77 -2.51
CA LEU A 13 5.51 14.96 -3.31
C LEU A 13 6.32 16.00 -2.55
N ILE A 14 6.12 16.15 -1.25
CA ILE A 14 6.93 17.03 -0.40
C ILE A 14 8.39 16.57 -0.36
N LYS A 15 8.64 15.26 -0.22
CA LYS A 15 10.01 14.72 -0.29
C LYS A 15 10.66 15.01 -1.65
N ILE A 16 9.93 14.81 -2.75
CA ILE A 16 10.42 15.06 -4.11
C ILE A 16 10.75 16.54 -4.32
N THR A 17 9.83 17.43 -3.99
CA THR A 17 9.95 18.87 -4.26
C THR A 17 10.96 19.55 -3.33
N GLY A 18 11.12 19.04 -2.10
CA GLY A 18 12.07 19.52 -1.11
C GLY A 18 13.53 19.12 -1.38
N HIS A 19 13.77 18.02 -2.11
CA HIS A 19 15.13 17.56 -2.41
C HIS A 19 15.71 18.31 -3.60
N ARG A 20 16.69 19.19 -3.35
CA ARG A 20 17.40 19.93 -4.41
C ARG A 20 18.71 19.22 -4.73
N SER A 21 18.83 18.72 -5.96
CA SER A 21 20.05 18.06 -6.44
C SER A 21 20.29 18.40 -7.91
N GLY A 22 21.57 18.59 -8.28
CA GLY A 22 22.00 18.85 -9.66
C GLY A 22 22.24 17.59 -10.47
N VAL A 23 21.52 16.50 -10.18
CA VAL A 23 21.75 15.17 -10.74
C VAL A 23 20.66 14.78 -11.75
N ASP A 24 20.88 13.67 -12.45
CA ASP A 24 19.87 13.06 -13.31
C ASP A 24 18.69 12.51 -12.48
N PHE A 25 17.58 12.25 -13.16
CA PHE A 25 16.33 11.78 -12.55
C PHE A 25 16.51 10.53 -11.66
N TYR A 26 17.20 9.50 -12.14
CA TYR A 26 17.33 8.23 -11.40
C TYR A 26 18.21 8.39 -10.17
N THR A 27 19.31 9.15 -10.29
CA THR A 27 20.18 9.46 -9.14
C THR A 27 19.44 10.28 -8.10
N GLY A 28 18.66 11.29 -8.51
CA GLY A 28 17.85 12.10 -7.60
C GLY A 28 16.81 11.28 -6.86
N TRP A 29 16.16 10.33 -7.56
CA TRP A 29 15.18 9.43 -6.97
C TRP A 29 15.76 8.53 -5.88
N LYS A 30 16.87 7.85 -6.18
CA LYS A 30 17.56 6.91 -5.26
C LYS A 30 18.11 7.58 -4.01
N GLN A 31 18.25 8.91 -3.99
CA GLN A 31 18.65 9.65 -2.80
C GLN A 31 17.50 9.87 -1.82
N ILE A 32 16.25 9.74 -2.27
CA ILE A 32 15.04 10.03 -1.49
C ILE A 32 14.35 8.72 -1.08
N PHE A 33 14.30 7.77 -2.01
CA PHE A 33 13.64 6.49 -1.81
C PHE A 33 14.68 5.36 -1.79
N PRO A 34 14.49 4.34 -0.94
CA PRO A 34 15.33 3.15 -0.95
C PRO A 34 15.05 2.37 -2.24
N SER A 35 15.88 2.58 -3.27
CA SER A 35 15.80 1.85 -4.55
C SER A 35 17.20 1.35 -4.92
N VAL A 36 17.32 0.07 -5.30
CA VAL A 36 18.62 -0.56 -5.55
C VAL A 36 19.09 -0.26 -6.97
N ASP A 37 18.18 -0.33 -7.95
CA ASP A 37 18.49 -0.12 -9.35
C ASP A 37 17.46 0.78 -10.07
N ASN A 38 17.57 0.91 -11.39
CA ASN A 38 16.64 1.73 -12.17
C ASN A 38 15.28 1.05 -12.39
N ASN A 39 15.21 -0.28 -12.32
CA ASN A 39 13.95 -1.01 -12.43
C ASN A 39 13.10 -0.77 -11.18
N ASP A 40 13.72 -0.72 -10.00
CA ASP A 40 13.05 -0.37 -8.76
C ASP A 40 12.45 1.04 -8.82
N VAL A 41 13.17 1.99 -9.42
CA VAL A 41 12.65 3.35 -9.64
C VAL A 41 11.42 3.32 -10.54
N LEU A 42 11.46 2.59 -11.66
CA LEU A 42 10.32 2.46 -12.57
C LEU A 42 9.11 1.79 -11.89
N ARG A 43 9.36 0.78 -11.04
CA ARG A 43 8.32 0.12 -10.23
C ARG A 43 7.67 1.11 -9.26
N GLN A 44 8.46 1.87 -8.53
CA GLN A 44 7.97 2.88 -7.57
C GLN A 44 7.19 4.00 -8.28
N ILE A 45 7.62 4.44 -9.46
CA ILE A 45 6.83 5.36 -10.31
C ILE A 45 5.45 4.75 -10.61
N GLY A 46 5.40 3.47 -11.02
CA GLY A 46 4.15 2.73 -11.24
C GLY A 46 3.26 2.68 -10.00
N LEU A 47 3.83 2.53 -8.80
CA LEU A 47 3.07 2.59 -7.56
C LEU A 47 2.50 3.99 -7.30
N ILE A 48 3.23 5.06 -7.58
CA ILE A 48 2.73 6.43 -7.43
C ILE A 48 1.59 6.71 -8.42
N TYR A 49 1.62 6.15 -9.63
CA TYR A 49 0.45 6.21 -10.54
C TYR A 49 -0.80 5.64 -9.87
N GLN A 50 -0.67 4.44 -9.30
CA GLN A 50 -1.78 3.80 -8.60
C GLN A 50 -2.23 4.63 -7.39
N LEU A 51 -1.28 5.13 -6.59
CA LEU A 51 -1.56 5.98 -5.43
C LEU A 51 -2.29 7.27 -5.82
N THR A 52 -1.91 7.87 -6.95
CA THR A 52 -2.56 9.06 -7.52
C THR A 52 -4.04 8.78 -7.82
N ASP A 53 -4.33 7.62 -8.42
CA ASP A 53 -5.71 7.21 -8.67
C ASP A 53 -6.48 6.90 -7.37
N SER A 54 -5.84 6.20 -6.42
CA SER A 54 -6.43 5.89 -5.10
C SER A 54 -6.74 7.17 -4.30
N ALA A 55 -5.84 8.14 -4.27
CA ALA A 55 -6.05 9.43 -3.61
C ALA A 55 -7.23 10.20 -4.21
N LYS A 56 -7.35 10.23 -5.54
CA LYS A 56 -8.52 10.85 -6.19
C LYS A 56 -9.82 10.17 -5.74
N GLN A 57 -9.89 8.84 -5.80
CA GLN A 57 -11.08 8.09 -5.41
C GLN A 57 -11.44 8.31 -3.94
N GLU A 58 -10.44 8.36 -3.06
CA GLU A 58 -10.59 8.65 -1.64
C GLU A 58 -11.20 10.05 -1.42
N ILE A 59 -10.66 11.08 -2.08
CA ILE A 59 -11.19 12.45 -2.02
C ILE A 59 -12.63 12.51 -2.54
N GLU A 60 -12.92 11.89 -3.68
CA GLU A 60 -14.27 11.88 -4.27
C GLU A 60 -15.29 11.16 -3.38
N SER A 61 -14.86 10.11 -2.67
CA SER A 61 -15.71 9.34 -1.76
C SER A 61 -15.96 10.05 -0.42
N ILE A 62 -14.90 10.50 0.25
CA ILE A 62 -14.94 11.00 1.63
C ILE A 62 -15.22 12.50 1.67
N ALA A 63 -14.71 13.24 0.68
CA ALA A 63 -14.75 14.69 0.61
C ALA A 63 -15.49 15.17 -0.64
N SER A 64 -16.69 14.62 -0.90
CA SER A 64 -17.54 14.93 -2.07
C SER A 64 -17.85 16.41 -2.33
N LYS A 65 -17.60 17.29 -1.36
CA LYS A 65 -17.73 18.76 -1.51
C LYS A 65 -16.45 19.45 -2.02
N VAL A 66 -15.35 18.73 -2.12
CA VAL A 66 -14.08 19.22 -2.67
C VAL A 66 -14.23 19.40 -4.18
N SER A 67 -13.60 20.44 -4.72
CA SER A 67 -13.71 20.75 -6.13
C SER A 67 -13.08 19.67 -7.01
N ALA A 68 -13.88 19.06 -7.90
CA ALA A 68 -13.36 18.16 -8.93
C ALA A 68 -12.29 18.83 -9.80
N ARG A 69 -12.33 20.16 -9.95
CA ARG A 69 -11.32 20.93 -10.67
C ARG A 69 -9.96 20.88 -9.98
N SER A 70 -9.90 21.10 -8.66
CA SER A 70 -8.62 21.04 -7.93
C SER A 70 -8.06 19.62 -7.93
N THR A 71 -8.93 18.62 -7.77
CA THR A 71 -8.53 17.21 -7.82
C THR A 71 -7.99 16.79 -9.18
N ASN A 72 -8.65 17.20 -10.27
CA ASN A 72 -8.17 16.89 -11.61
C ASN A 72 -6.88 17.68 -11.98
N HIS A 73 -6.69 18.88 -11.43
CA HIS A 73 -5.46 19.67 -11.64
C HIS A 73 -4.22 18.93 -11.13
N TRP A 74 -4.15 18.64 -9.83
CA TRP A 74 -2.97 17.99 -9.27
C TRP A 74 -2.75 16.60 -9.89
N ARG A 75 -3.83 15.85 -10.14
CA ARG A 75 -3.74 14.54 -10.80
C ARG A 75 -3.09 14.66 -12.17
N THR A 76 -3.55 15.60 -12.99
CA THR A 76 -3.01 15.77 -14.36
C THR A 76 -1.53 16.14 -14.31
N GLN A 77 -1.15 17.05 -13.41
CA GLN A 77 0.25 17.46 -13.24
C GLN A 77 1.14 16.28 -12.81
N ILE A 78 0.70 15.50 -11.83
CA ILE A 78 1.46 14.32 -11.37
C ILE A 78 1.62 13.30 -12.48
N LEU A 79 0.51 12.92 -13.14
CA LEU A 79 0.55 11.92 -14.21
C LEU A 79 1.42 12.38 -15.38
N ALA A 80 1.37 13.66 -15.75
CA ALA A 80 2.23 14.22 -16.79
C ALA A 80 3.71 14.16 -16.39
N ALA A 81 4.04 14.54 -15.16
CA ALA A 81 5.40 14.49 -14.63
C ALA A 81 5.97 13.07 -14.59
N LEU A 82 5.17 12.08 -14.17
CA LEU A 82 5.60 10.68 -14.12
C LEU A 82 5.72 10.04 -15.51
N THR A 83 4.91 10.47 -16.48
CA THR A 83 4.95 9.91 -17.86
C THR A 83 6.16 10.43 -18.62
N ASN A 84 6.57 11.66 -18.34
CA ASN A 84 7.70 12.30 -18.98
C ASN A 84 8.56 13.02 -17.92
N PRO A 85 9.32 12.27 -17.10
CA PRO A 85 10.11 12.85 -16.01
C PRO A 85 11.29 13.71 -16.52
N GLY A 86 11.56 13.67 -17.83
CA GLY A 86 12.76 14.28 -18.40
C GLY A 86 14.03 13.55 -17.96
N THR A 87 15.19 14.16 -18.22
CA THR A 87 16.50 13.57 -17.87
C THR A 87 17.07 14.15 -16.58
N HIS A 88 16.61 15.31 -16.13
CA HIS A 88 17.16 16.04 -15.00
C HIS A 88 16.18 16.12 -13.83
N TRP A 89 16.67 15.87 -12.62
CA TRP A 89 15.88 15.92 -11.39
C TRP A 89 15.17 17.27 -11.19
N GLU A 90 15.89 18.37 -11.47
CA GLU A 90 15.37 19.72 -11.35
C GLU A 90 14.13 19.98 -12.23
N GLY A 91 14.09 19.37 -13.43
CA GLY A 91 12.94 19.46 -14.32
C GLY A 91 11.75 18.69 -13.78
N PHE A 92 11.98 17.45 -13.35
CA PHE A 92 10.96 16.60 -12.75
C PHE A 92 10.30 17.25 -11.54
N ARG A 93 11.08 17.74 -10.57
CA ARG A 93 10.51 18.32 -9.34
C ARG A 93 9.71 19.60 -9.60
N LYS A 94 10.05 20.36 -10.65
CA LYS A 94 9.34 21.60 -11.04
C LYS A 94 8.00 21.35 -11.70
N SER A 95 7.72 20.12 -12.15
CA SER A 95 6.41 19.75 -12.71
C SER A 95 5.30 19.77 -11.66
N PHE A 96 5.65 19.65 -10.37
CA PHE A 96 4.73 19.78 -9.24
C PHE A 96 4.72 21.24 -8.79
N ASP A 97 3.74 22.00 -9.27
CA ASP A 97 3.59 23.42 -8.92
C ASP A 97 3.04 23.64 -7.50
N ASP A 98 3.15 24.87 -7.00
CA ASP A 98 2.66 25.23 -5.67
C ASP A 98 1.16 24.93 -5.50
N HIS A 99 0.37 25.09 -6.57
CA HIS A 99 -1.06 24.77 -6.56
C HIS A 99 -1.33 23.27 -6.36
N THR A 100 -0.55 22.41 -7.01
CA THR A 100 -0.60 20.95 -6.85
C THR A 100 -0.37 20.60 -5.38
N LEU A 101 0.69 21.13 -4.77
CA LEU A 101 1.03 20.87 -3.38
C LEU A 101 -0.04 21.42 -2.43
N SER A 102 -0.46 22.69 -2.57
CA SER A 102 -1.45 23.30 -1.69
C SER A 102 -2.83 22.65 -1.78
N TYR A 103 -3.28 22.25 -2.97
CA TYR A 103 -4.55 21.53 -3.10
C TYR A 103 -4.49 20.16 -2.44
N LEU A 104 -3.39 19.43 -2.66
CA LEU A 104 -3.24 18.10 -2.08
C LEU A 104 -3.04 18.16 -0.56
N GLU A 105 -2.34 19.16 -0.04
CA GLU A 105 -2.19 19.42 1.40
C GLU A 105 -3.55 19.67 2.08
N LEU A 106 -4.36 20.58 1.52
CA LEU A 106 -5.70 20.88 2.04
C LEU A 106 -6.57 19.62 2.04
N GLN A 107 -6.52 18.86 0.96
CA GLN A 107 -7.30 17.63 0.81
C GLN A 107 -6.81 16.54 1.76
N ALA A 108 -5.50 16.34 1.92
CA ALA A 108 -4.91 15.44 2.90
C ALA A 108 -5.37 15.81 4.32
N THR A 109 -5.28 17.07 4.70
CA THR A 109 -5.74 17.58 6.01
C THR A 109 -7.24 17.32 6.22
N LEU A 110 -8.06 17.54 5.20
CA LEU A 110 -9.51 17.28 5.26
C LEU A 110 -9.82 15.79 5.39
N ILE A 111 -9.06 14.94 4.70
CA ILE A 111 -9.21 13.49 4.74
C ILE A 111 -8.76 12.96 6.10
N GLU A 112 -7.61 13.37 6.61
CA GLU A 112 -7.14 13.06 7.97
C GLU A 112 -8.12 13.53 9.05
N GLY A 113 -8.71 14.71 8.91
CA GLY A 113 -9.74 15.17 9.84
C GLY A 113 -11.02 14.34 9.83
N LYS A 114 -11.25 13.53 8.78
CA LYS A 114 -12.42 12.64 8.63
C LYS A 114 -12.10 11.17 8.88
N LEU A 115 -10.87 10.76 8.59
CA LEU A 115 -10.34 9.46 8.92
C LEU A 115 -9.85 9.52 10.36
N SER A 116 -10.56 8.89 11.27
CA SER A 116 -10.13 8.71 12.66
C SER A 116 -8.88 7.80 12.81
N ASP A 117 -8.17 7.52 11.72
CA ASP A 117 -7.31 6.36 11.59
C ASP A 117 -5.87 6.67 12.00
N SER A 118 -5.38 5.95 13.00
CA SER A 118 -3.96 5.81 13.28
C SER A 118 -3.31 4.94 12.20
N SER A 119 -2.21 5.43 11.62
CA SER A 119 -1.35 4.64 10.73
C SER A 119 -0.93 3.33 11.39
N ILE A 120 -0.77 2.25 10.63
CA ILE A 120 -0.17 1.03 11.17
C ILE A 120 1.31 1.33 11.43
N SER A 121 1.80 0.93 12.61
CA SER A 121 3.20 1.15 12.96
C SER A 121 4.11 0.25 12.12
N ILE A 122 5.32 0.73 11.84
CA ILE A 122 6.30 -0.01 11.02
C ILE A 122 6.72 -1.30 11.69
N GLU A 123 6.76 -1.31 13.02
CA GLU A 123 7.13 -2.47 13.83
C GLU A 123 6.10 -3.59 13.64
N VAL A 124 4.81 -3.25 13.65
CA VAL A 124 3.71 -4.20 13.42
C VAL A 124 3.77 -4.76 11.99
N LEU A 125 4.02 -3.90 10.99
CA LEU A 125 4.16 -4.36 9.60
C LEU A 125 5.39 -5.27 9.41
N THR A 126 6.50 -4.96 10.09
CA THR A 126 7.73 -5.76 10.04
C THR A 126 7.51 -7.13 10.67
N GLU A 127 6.85 -7.18 11.84
CA GLU A 127 6.52 -8.44 12.50
C GLU A 127 5.60 -9.32 11.63
N ALA A 128 4.59 -8.72 11.00
CA ALA A 128 3.73 -9.42 10.05
C ALA A 128 4.52 -9.94 8.83
N LEU A 129 5.43 -9.14 8.27
CA LEU A 129 6.27 -9.52 7.14
C LEU A 129 7.12 -10.75 7.43
N ASP A 130 7.79 -10.78 8.58
CA ASP A 130 8.68 -11.88 8.94
C ASP A 130 7.91 -13.21 9.04
N ASN A 131 6.74 -13.17 9.69
CA ASN A 131 5.84 -14.33 9.78
C ASN A 131 5.32 -14.77 8.41
N LEU A 132 4.87 -13.84 7.56
CA LEU A 132 4.32 -14.18 6.24
C LEU A 132 5.40 -14.74 5.28
N ARG A 133 6.63 -14.24 5.35
CA ARG A 133 7.75 -14.76 4.56
C ARG A 133 8.10 -16.19 4.98
N GLU A 134 8.12 -16.46 6.28
CA GLU A 134 8.35 -17.81 6.78
C GLU A 134 7.19 -18.76 6.43
N ALA A 135 5.95 -18.28 6.51
CA ALA A 135 4.78 -19.02 6.07
C ALA A 135 4.86 -19.41 4.59
N ILE A 136 5.33 -18.51 3.71
CA ILE A 136 5.58 -18.83 2.30
C ILE A 136 6.60 -19.96 2.16
N ARG A 137 7.70 -19.93 2.93
CA ARG A 137 8.71 -20.98 2.90
C ARG A 137 8.12 -22.34 3.30
N LEU A 138 7.38 -22.37 4.41
CA LEU A 138 6.72 -23.59 4.91
C LEU A 138 5.64 -24.12 3.96
N LEU A 139 4.86 -23.24 3.33
CA LEU A 139 3.88 -23.63 2.31
C LEU A 139 4.53 -24.27 1.08
N VAL A 140 5.66 -23.73 0.63
CA VAL A 140 6.41 -24.30 -0.50
C VAL A 140 6.85 -25.73 -0.19
N ASP A 141 7.30 -25.97 1.04
CA ASP A 141 7.81 -27.28 1.51
C ASP A 141 6.69 -28.25 1.95
N SER A 142 5.44 -27.81 2.01
CA SER A 142 4.29 -28.62 2.46
C SER A 142 3.79 -29.63 1.42
N ASP A 143 2.96 -30.58 1.87
CA ASP A 143 2.34 -31.60 1.00
C ASP A 143 1.03 -31.16 0.31
N ILE A 144 0.70 -29.86 0.36
CA ILE A 144 -0.50 -29.30 -0.30
C ILE A 144 -0.44 -29.57 -1.82
N PRO A 145 -1.59 -29.87 -2.48
CA PRO A 145 -1.68 -29.99 -3.93
C PRO A 145 -1.02 -28.81 -4.67
N HIS A 146 -0.24 -29.14 -5.69
CA HIS A 146 0.61 -28.17 -6.40
C HIS A 146 -0.14 -26.92 -6.91
N GLU A 147 -1.36 -27.08 -7.44
CA GLU A 147 -2.17 -25.95 -7.92
C GLU A 147 -2.58 -25.01 -6.78
N GLN A 148 -3.00 -25.56 -5.63
CA GLN A 148 -3.37 -24.78 -4.45
C GLN A 148 -2.15 -24.07 -3.85
N LYS A 149 -1.00 -24.78 -3.80
CA LYS A 149 0.28 -24.22 -3.36
C LYS A 149 0.68 -23.02 -4.20
N ILE A 150 0.60 -23.12 -5.53
CA ILE A 150 0.88 -21.99 -6.44
C ILE A 150 -0.03 -20.80 -6.13
N GLN A 151 -1.34 -21.04 -6.00
CA GLN A 151 -2.29 -19.98 -5.74
C GLN A 151 -2.01 -19.27 -4.41
N LEU A 152 -1.83 -20.02 -3.33
CA LEU A 152 -1.60 -19.46 -1.99
C LEU A 152 -0.27 -18.72 -1.89
N VAL A 153 0.81 -19.31 -2.41
CA VAL A 153 2.12 -18.65 -2.44
C VAL A 153 2.06 -17.36 -3.24
N ARG A 154 1.31 -17.33 -4.36
CA ARG A 154 1.11 -16.10 -5.13
C ARG A 154 0.40 -15.04 -4.29
N GLN A 155 -0.72 -15.37 -3.64
CA GLN A 155 -1.47 -14.41 -2.83
C GLN A 155 -0.66 -13.85 -1.66
N LEU A 156 0.07 -14.72 -0.96
CA LEU A 156 0.92 -14.31 0.15
C LEU A 156 2.08 -13.41 -0.32
N ARG A 157 2.68 -13.69 -1.47
CA ARG A 157 3.68 -12.81 -2.07
C ARG A 157 3.10 -11.45 -2.43
N GLU A 158 1.89 -11.40 -2.96
CA GLU A 158 1.20 -10.13 -3.24
C GLU A 158 0.88 -9.33 -1.97
N LEU A 159 0.52 -10.01 -0.88
CA LEU A 159 0.32 -9.38 0.43
C LEU A 159 1.64 -8.85 1.00
N VAL A 160 2.70 -9.66 0.97
CA VAL A 160 4.06 -9.26 1.40
C VAL A 160 4.51 -8.02 0.62
N ALA A 161 4.37 -8.03 -0.71
CA ALA A 161 4.72 -6.88 -1.55
C ALA A 161 3.93 -5.62 -1.17
N ALA A 162 2.63 -5.74 -0.89
CA ALA A 162 1.83 -4.60 -0.47
C ALA A 162 2.28 -4.02 0.89
N ILE A 163 2.79 -4.85 1.80
CA ILE A 163 3.32 -4.39 3.08
C ILE A 163 4.71 -3.74 2.90
N GLU A 164 5.57 -4.32 2.07
CA GLU A 164 6.86 -3.71 1.71
C GLU A 164 6.68 -2.36 1.03
N ASP A 165 5.64 -2.23 0.21
CA ASP A 165 5.27 -1.01 -0.50
C ASP A 165 4.33 -0.10 0.32
N TYR A 166 4.21 -0.28 1.64
CA TYR A 166 3.25 0.46 2.47
C TYR A 166 3.38 1.98 2.34
N GLU A 167 4.59 2.51 2.15
CA GLU A 167 4.82 3.94 1.91
C GLU A 167 4.08 4.44 0.65
N PHE A 168 3.90 3.58 -0.35
CA PHE A 168 3.29 3.90 -1.63
C PHE A 168 1.84 3.45 -1.76
N VAL A 169 1.35 2.53 -0.93
CA VAL A 169 -0.02 1.99 -1.03
C VAL A 169 -0.90 2.25 0.20
N GLY A 170 -0.28 2.59 1.33
CA GLY A 170 -0.94 2.88 2.61
C GLY A 170 -1.84 1.76 3.14
N ASN A 171 -2.67 2.11 4.12
CA ASN A 171 -3.69 1.20 4.68
C ASN A 171 -4.59 0.57 3.59
N PRO A 172 -5.16 1.34 2.63
CA PRO A 172 -6.09 0.77 1.65
C PRO A 172 -5.47 -0.36 0.81
N GLY A 173 -4.21 -0.20 0.37
CA GLY A 173 -3.51 -1.20 -0.42
C GLY A 173 -3.28 -2.51 0.35
N VAL A 174 -2.76 -2.41 1.57
CA VAL A 174 -2.54 -3.58 2.43
C VAL A 174 -3.85 -4.28 2.75
N PHE A 175 -4.93 -3.54 3.04
CA PHE A 175 -6.20 -4.13 3.46
C PHE A 175 -6.87 -4.88 2.30
N SER A 176 -6.81 -4.33 1.10
CA SER A 176 -7.32 -4.96 -0.11
C SER A 176 -6.65 -6.32 -0.36
N LYS A 177 -5.31 -6.37 -0.27
CA LYS A 177 -4.54 -7.61 -0.43
C LYS A 177 -4.73 -8.59 0.72
N PHE A 178 -4.82 -8.10 1.95
CA PHE A 178 -5.12 -8.92 3.13
C PHE A 178 -6.48 -9.62 2.97
N LYS A 179 -7.50 -8.87 2.55
CA LYS A 179 -8.84 -9.40 2.30
C LYS A 179 -8.81 -10.49 1.23
N ALA A 180 -8.21 -10.21 0.07
CA ALA A 180 -8.11 -11.18 -1.04
C ALA A 180 -7.39 -12.47 -0.60
N THR A 181 -6.27 -12.32 0.10
CA THR A 181 -5.47 -13.46 0.64
C THR A 181 -6.29 -14.29 1.63
N THR A 182 -7.02 -13.63 2.53
CA THR A 182 -7.86 -14.29 3.54
C THR A 182 -8.99 -15.10 2.89
N PHE A 183 -9.66 -14.55 1.88
CA PHE A 183 -10.72 -15.26 1.15
C PHE A 183 -10.20 -16.49 0.41
N ASP A 184 -9.08 -16.35 -0.31
CA ASP A 184 -8.48 -17.47 -1.04
C ASP A 184 -8.00 -18.58 -0.09
N LEU A 185 -7.39 -18.21 1.05
CA LEU A 185 -6.96 -19.16 2.07
C LEU A 185 -8.14 -19.92 2.69
N ALA A 186 -9.23 -19.23 3.02
CA ALA A 186 -10.45 -19.87 3.52
C ALA A 186 -11.06 -20.82 2.48
N ALA A 187 -11.04 -20.45 1.20
CA ALA A 187 -11.50 -21.32 0.12
C ALA A 187 -10.66 -22.61 0.02
N VAL A 188 -9.33 -22.51 0.15
CA VAL A 188 -8.47 -23.69 0.14
C VAL A 188 -8.67 -24.56 1.39
N LYS A 189 -8.67 -23.97 2.60
CA LYS A 189 -8.91 -24.69 3.86
C LYS A 189 -10.25 -25.45 3.87
N THR A 190 -11.27 -24.94 3.18
CA THR A 190 -12.58 -25.62 3.08
C THR A 190 -12.60 -26.76 2.06
N MET A 191 -11.79 -26.68 1.00
CA MET A 191 -11.68 -27.72 -0.02
C MET A 191 -10.75 -28.87 0.39
N ASP A 192 -9.65 -28.56 1.09
CA ASP A 192 -8.68 -29.53 1.56
C ASP A 192 -8.69 -29.62 3.10
N LYS A 193 -9.30 -30.69 3.62
CA LYS A 193 -9.38 -30.92 5.08
C LYS A 193 -8.04 -31.28 5.72
N ASN A 194 -7.03 -31.61 4.91
CA ASN A 194 -5.67 -31.90 5.37
C ASN A 194 -4.75 -30.69 5.17
N PHE A 195 -5.31 -29.50 4.98
CA PHE A 195 -4.53 -28.28 4.91
C PHE A 195 -3.61 -28.17 6.15
N PRO A 196 -2.29 -27.99 5.96
CA PRO A 196 -1.35 -27.97 7.07
C PRO A 196 -1.62 -26.76 7.97
N GLU A 197 -1.53 -26.99 9.27
CA GLU A 197 -1.42 -25.90 10.24
C GLU A 197 -0.04 -25.27 10.09
N ILE A 198 -0.02 -23.97 9.77
CA ILE A 198 1.21 -23.19 9.61
C ILE A 198 1.10 -22.02 10.57
N ASP A 199 1.70 -22.14 11.74
CA ASP A 199 1.60 -21.17 12.83
C ASP A 199 2.00 -19.76 12.39
N GLU A 200 3.04 -19.64 11.57
CA GLU A 200 3.54 -18.36 11.04
C GLU A 200 2.51 -17.70 10.11
N LEU A 201 1.74 -18.49 9.37
CA LEU A 201 0.67 -17.97 8.52
C LEU A 201 -0.43 -17.34 9.39
N GLU A 202 -0.84 -18.06 10.44
CA GLU A 202 -1.90 -17.59 11.34
C GLU A 202 -1.44 -16.38 12.17
N LYS A 203 -0.21 -16.39 12.67
CA LYS A 203 0.39 -15.24 13.37
C LYS A 203 0.47 -14.02 12.47
N GLY A 204 1.04 -14.15 11.26
CA GLY A 204 1.19 -13.04 10.32
C GLY A 204 -0.16 -12.42 9.93
N LEU A 205 -1.16 -13.26 9.62
CA LEU A 205 -2.52 -12.78 9.31
C LEU A 205 -3.22 -12.18 10.55
N SER A 206 -3.01 -12.71 11.75
CA SER A 206 -3.58 -12.18 12.99
C SER A 206 -3.03 -10.80 13.34
N ILE A 207 -1.70 -10.62 13.21
CA ILE A 207 -1.06 -9.32 13.44
C ILE A 207 -1.67 -8.27 12.51
N LEU A 208 -1.80 -8.59 11.21
CA LEU A 208 -2.43 -7.69 10.24
C LEU A 208 -3.91 -7.45 10.56
N ALA A 209 -4.68 -8.49 10.88
CA ALA A 209 -6.08 -8.33 11.23
C ALA A 209 -6.28 -7.39 12.44
N ASN A 210 -5.44 -7.53 13.46
CA ASN A 210 -5.45 -6.66 14.64
C ASN A 210 -5.05 -5.23 14.28
N ALA A 211 -4.00 -5.06 13.48
CA ALA A 211 -3.59 -3.75 12.98
C ALA A 211 -4.73 -3.05 12.23
N ILE A 212 -5.37 -3.77 11.30
CA ILE A 212 -6.52 -3.31 10.51
C ILE A 212 -7.71 -2.95 11.41
N ALA A 213 -7.97 -3.75 12.45
CA ALA A 213 -9.06 -3.49 13.39
C ALA A 213 -8.84 -2.19 14.18
N ILE A 214 -7.60 -1.89 14.54
CA ILE A 214 -7.21 -0.69 15.28
C ILE A 214 -7.22 0.54 14.35
N SER A 215 -6.74 0.38 13.12
CA SER A 215 -6.52 1.47 12.18
C SER A 215 -7.69 1.77 11.25
N SER A 216 -8.87 1.16 11.45
CA SER A 216 -10.03 1.39 10.57
C SER A 216 -11.27 1.87 11.31
N SER A 217 -11.92 2.89 10.73
CA SER A 217 -13.34 3.22 10.96
C SER A 217 -14.31 2.07 10.60
N LEU A 218 -13.84 1.04 9.86
CA LEU A 218 -14.55 -0.18 9.50
C LEU A 218 -14.35 -1.29 10.53
N LYS A 219 -14.81 -1.06 11.77
CA LYS A 219 -14.90 -2.06 12.86
C LYS A 219 -15.57 -3.39 12.49
N GLY A 220 -16.15 -3.51 11.29
CA GLY A 220 -16.91 -4.66 10.82
C GLY A 220 -16.15 -5.71 9.99
N LEU A 221 -14.91 -5.51 9.55
CA LEU A 221 -14.26 -6.43 8.58
C LEU A 221 -13.14 -7.32 9.15
N ALA A 222 -12.42 -6.86 10.17
CA ALA A 222 -11.38 -7.67 10.80
C ALA A 222 -11.95 -8.94 11.45
N LYS A 223 -13.07 -8.83 12.15
CA LYS A 223 -13.71 -9.94 12.86
C LYS A 223 -14.26 -11.03 11.91
N PRO A 224 -14.97 -10.71 10.81
CA PRO A 224 -15.33 -11.71 9.81
C PRO A 224 -14.12 -12.36 9.12
N ALA A 225 -13.04 -11.62 8.86
CA ALA A 225 -11.82 -12.18 8.28
C ALA A 225 -11.15 -13.18 9.24
N LEU A 226 -11.04 -12.84 10.53
CA LEU A 226 -10.53 -13.75 11.56
C LEU A 226 -11.42 -15.00 11.73
N LYS A 227 -12.74 -14.84 11.68
CA LYS A 227 -13.69 -15.98 11.70
C LYS A 227 -13.56 -16.88 10.47
N LEU A 228 -13.38 -16.30 9.27
CA LEU A 228 -13.16 -17.06 8.03
C LEU A 228 -11.86 -17.88 8.08
N LEU A 229 -10.86 -17.40 8.82
CA LEU A 229 -9.57 -18.09 9.00
C LEU A 229 -9.58 -19.14 10.10
N GLY A 230 -10.65 -19.20 10.91
CA GLY A 230 -10.75 -20.09 12.08
C GLY A 230 -9.95 -19.61 13.30
N ILE A 231 -9.46 -18.37 13.29
CA ILE A 231 -8.57 -17.81 14.32
C ILE A 231 -9.38 -17.30 15.53
N GLU A 232 -10.61 -16.83 15.30
CA GLU A 232 -11.57 -16.50 16.36
C GLU A 232 -12.86 -17.31 16.19
N SER A 233 -13.38 -17.89 17.27
CA SER A 233 -14.70 -18.55 17.34
C SER A 233 -15.84 -17.54 17.52
#